data_AF-A0A7V9UFQ8-F1
#
_entry.id   AF-A0A7V9UFQ8-F1
#
_cell.length_a   1.000
_cell.length_b   1.000
_cell.length_c   1.000
_cell.angle_alpha   90.00
_cell.angle_beta   90.00
_cell.angle_gamma   90.00
#
_symmetry.space_group_name_H-M   'P 1'
#
loop_
_entity.id
_entity.type
_entity.pdbx_description
1 polymer ?
#
loop_
_entity_poly.entity_id
_entity_poly.type
_entity_poly.pdbx_seq_one_letter_code
_entity_poly.pdbx_strand_id
1 'polypeptide(L)'
;MNSSPEKQYKDDATADLTFYRGKDTASLSRQMTLPPHGFMVINVAVDEELKAFFDGDIGWCTIVTSNPYLTTYYFSESSSGLIGGDHGF
;
A
#
# COMPACT_ATOMS: atom_id res chain seq x y z
N MET A 1 -21.71 -17.61 -8.29
CA MET A 1 -22.51 -16.46 -7.82
C MET A 1 -21.74 -15.86 -6.65
N ASN A 2 -20.95 -14.81 -6.87
CA ASN A 2 -20.25 -14.10 -5.79
C ASN A 2 -21.12 -12.91 -5.37
N SER A 3 -22.15 -13.16 -4.56
CA SER A 3 -22.94 -12.11 -3.95
C SER A 3 -22.56 -12.02 -2.47
N SER A 4 -21.75 -11.02 -2.12
CA SER A 4 -21.70 -10.52 -0.75
C SER A 4 -22.85 -9.53 -0.54
N PRO A 5 -23.42 -9.41 0.67
CA PRO A 5 -24.36 -8.33 0.97
C PRO A 5 -23.73 -6.98 0.63
N GLU A 6 -24.52 -6.05 0.08
CA GLU A 6 -24.10 -4.67 -0.08
C GLU A 6 -23.76 -4.10 1.31
N LYS A 7 -22.48 -3.87 1.56
CA LYS A 7 -22.01 -3.25 2.80
C LYS A 7 -21.98 -1.75 2.58
N GLN A 8 -22.87 -1.03 3.25
CA GLN A 8 -22.82 0.43 3.29
C GLN A 8 -21.71 0.87 4.23
N TYR A 9 -20.48 0.94 3.73
CA TYR A 9 -19.38 1.54 4.46
C TYR A 9 -19.64 3.05 4.54
N LYS A 10 -19.74 3.58 5.75
CA LYS A 10 -20.00 5.02 6.00
C LYS A 10 -18.88 5.69 6.78
N ASP A 11 -17.99 4.88 7.35
CA ASP A 11 -16.92 5.34 8.21
C ASP A 11 -15.59 5.32 7.44
N ASP A 12 -14.76 6.31 7.72
CA ASP A 12 -13.38 6.35 7.25
C ASP A 12 -12.59 5.17 7.85
N ALA A 13 -11.74 4.57 7.04
CA ALA A 13 -10.80 3.54 7.48
C ALA A 13 -9.45 4.19 7.80
N THR A 14 -8.84 3.82 8.92
CA THR A 14 -7.45 4.15 9.21
C THR A 14 -6.57 3.01 8.72
N ALA A 15 -5.41 3.34 8.16
CA ALA A 15 -4.39 2.39 7.75
C ALA A 15 -3.04 2.85 8.28
N ASP A 16 -2.41 2.00 9.09
CA ASP A 16 -1.04 2.15 9.58
C ASP A 16 -0.11 1.36 8.66
N LEU A 17 0.73 2.08 7.93
CA LEU A 17 1.69 1.54 6.99
C LEU A 17 3.06 1.53 7.64
N THR A 18 3.77 0.42 7.54
CA THR A 18 5.18 0.33 7.91
C THR A 18 5.99 -0.20 6.74
N PHE A 19 6.96 0.59 6.31
CA PHE A 19 7.88 0.30 5.23
C PHE A 19 9.20 -0.20 5.80
N TYR A 20 9.75 -1.23 5.19
CA TYR A 20 11.02 -1.86 5.54
C TYR A 20 11.89 -1.97 4.31
N ARG A 21 13.21 -1.90 4.48
CA ARG A 21 14.19 -2.02 3.40
C ARG A 21 15.10 -3.21 3.61
N GLY A 22 15.54 -3.84 2.53
CA GLY A 22 16.33 -5.07 2.57
C GLY A 22 17.73 -4.91 3.17
N LYS A 23 18.33 -3.71 3.06
CA LYS A 23 19.68 -3.44 3.58
C LYS A 23 19.85 -3.45 5.09
N ASP A 24 18.81 -3.22 5.88
CA ASP A 24 18.93 -3.13 7.35
C ASP A 24 17.59 -3.33 8.07
N THR A 25 17.56 -3.05 9.38
CA THR A 25 16.36 -3.17 10.23
C THR A 25 15.62 -1.83 10.39
N ALA A 26 15.97 -0.80 9.62
CA ALA A 26 15.27 0.47 9.71
C ALA A 26 13.87 0.35 9.11
N SER A 27 12.93 1.07 9.73
CA SER A 27 11.55 1.15 9.26
C SER A 27 11.08 2.60 9.21
N LEU A 28 10.13 2.86 8.32
CA LEU A 28 9.41 4.13 8.24
C LEU A 28 7.92 3.85 8.41
N SER A 29 7.27 4.58 9.31
CA SER A 29 5.84 4.40 9.61
C SER A 29 5.04 5.62 9.18
N ARG A 30 3.85 5.37 8.62
CA ARG A 30 2.89 6.40 8.23
C ARG A 30 1.48 5.96 8.58
N GLN A 31 0.63 6.92 8.90
CA GLN A 31 -0.80 6.68 9.06
C GLN A 31 -1.56 7.37 7.93
N MET A 32 -2.61 6.72 7.44
CA MET A 32 -3.46 7.18 6.35
C MET A 32 -4.92 7.02 6.74
N THR A 33 -5.77 7.89 6.20
CA THR A 33 -7.23 7.79 6.31
C THR A 33 -7.80 7.61 4.91
N LEU A 34 -8.57 6.53 4.70
CA LEU A 34 -9.29 6.27 3.45
C LEU A 34 -10.78 6.52 3.67
N PRO A 35 -11.42 7.38 2.84
CA PRO A 35 -12.86 7.56 2.91
C PRO A 35 -13.59 6.32 2.38
N PRO A 36 -14.87 6.14 2.72
CA PRO A 36 -15.70 5.09 2.16
C PRO A 36 -15.66 5.08 0.63
N HIS A 37 -15.53 3.90 0.03
CA HIS A 37 -15.41 3.72 -1.42
C HIS A 37 -14.22 4.47 -2.06
N GLY A 38 -13.26 4.94 -1.25
CA GLY A 38 -12.05 5.61 -1.68
C GLY A 38 -10.92 4.64 -1.96
N PHE A 39 -9.88 5.17 -2.61
CA PHE A 39 -8.61 4.50 -2.79
C PHE A 39 -7.47 5.50 -2.58
N MET A 40 -6.28 4.96 -2.35
CA MET A 40 -5.05 5.74 -2.28
C MET A 40 -3.99 5.08 -3.13
N VAL A 41 -3.13 5.88 -3.73
CA VAL A 41 -1.99 5.42 -4.52
C VAL A 41 -0.71 5.91 -3.87
N ILE A 42 0.21 4.99 -3.61
CA ILE A 42 1.56 5.29 -3.14
C ILE A 42 2.51 5.06 -4.30
N ASN A 43 3.15 6.12 -4.77
CA ASN A 43 4.13 6.06 -5.85
C ASN A 43 5.51 6.46 -5.31
N VAL A 44 6.37 5.47 -5.08
CA VAL A 44 7.74 5.67 -4.56
C VAL A 44 8.58 6.58 -5.46
N ALA A 45 8.32 6.64 -6.76
CA ALA A 45 9.07 7.52 -7.66
C ALA A 45 8.77 9.02 -7.44
N VAL A 46 7.59 9.34 -6.92
CA VAL A 46 7.11 10.71 -6.68
C VAL A 46 7.20 11.08 -5.20
N ASP A 47 7.15 10.11 -4.31
CA ASP A 47 7.22 10.30 -2.86
C ASP A 47 8.68 10.50 -2.39
N GLU A 48 9.07 11.74 -2.11
CA GLU A 48 10.46 12.08 -1.77
C GLU A 48 10.99 11.36 -0.53
N GLU A 49 10.16 11.17 0.49
CA GLU A 49 10.58 10.50 1.73
C GLU A 49 10.73 8.99 1.51
N LEU A 50 9.79 8.34 0.80
CA LEU A 50 9.96 6.91 0.46
C LEU A 50 11.14 6.69 -0.48
N LYS A 51 11.31 7.56 -1.48
CA LYS A 51 12.43 7.51 -2.41
C LYS A 51 13.76 7.59 -1.67
N ALA A 52 13.89 8.51 -0.72
CA ALA A 52 15.08 8.65 0.12
C ALA A 52 15.25 7.48 1.10
N PHE A 53 14.15 6.96 1.66
CA PHE A 53 14.18 5.85 2.62
C PHE A 53 14.68 4.55 1.97
N PHE A 54 14.13 4.21 0.79
CA PHE A 54 14.52 3.01 0.04
C PHE A 54 15.86 3.19 -0.67
N ASP A 55 16.15 4.37 -1.22
CA ASP A 55 17.43 4.68 -1.88
C ASP A 55 17.78 3.65 -2.99
N GLY A 56 16.76 3.29 -3.78
CA GLY A 56 16.87 2.32 -4.87
C GLY A 56 16.97 0.84 -4.46
N ASP A 57 16.93 0.55 -3.15
CA ASP A 57 16.97 -0.82 -2.64
C ASP A 57 15.57 -1.47 -2.57
N ILE A 58 15.55 -2.79 -2.53
CA ILE A 58 14.32 -3.57 -2.38
C ILE A 58 13.73 -3.32 -0.99
N GLY A 59 12.40 -3.26 -0.91
CA GLY A 59 11.69 -3.13 0.34
C GLY A 59 10.30 -3.75 0.29
N TRP A 60 9.64 -3.76 1.44
CA TRP A 60 8.28 -4.24 1.59
C TRP A 60 7.49 -3.32 2.51
N CYS A 61 6.16 -3.39 2.40
CA CYS A 61 5.23 -2.64 3.22
C CYS A 61 4.27 -3.61 3.91
N THR A 62 4.00 -3.36 5.19
CA THR A 62 2.90 -3.99 5.92
C THR A 62 1.84 -2.94 6.20
N ILE A 63 0.57 -3.31 6.05
CA ILE A 63 -0.57 -2.43 6.29
C ILE A 63 -1.46 -3.05 7.35
N VAL A 64 -1.70 -2.32 8.44
CA VAL A 64 -2.69 -2.68 9.46
C VAL A 64 -3.82 -1.68 9.36
N THR A 65 -5.06 -2.14 9.21
CA THR A 65 -6.21 -1.26 8.99
C THR A 65 -7.36 -1.55 9.94
N SER A 66 -8.13 -0.50 10.26
CA SER A 66 -9.38 -0.64 11.00
C SER A 66 -10.50 -1.30 10.18
N ASN A 67 -10.36 -1.38 8.84
CA ASN A 67 -11.35 -1.98 7.96
C ASN A 67 -10.85 -3.31 7.37
N PRO A 68 -11.44 -4.47 7.76
CA PRO A 68 -10.97 -5.79 7.31
C PRO A 68 -11.28 -6.09 5.83
N TYR A 69 -11.89 -5.15 5.11
CA TYR A 69 -12.23 -5.28 3.69
C TYR A 69 -11.38 -4.37 2.80
N LEU A 70 -10.31 -3.77 3.33
CA LEU A 70 -9.31 -3.08 2.52
C LEU A 70 -8.64 -4.10 1.59
N THR A 71 -8.66 -3.83 0.29
CA THR A 71 -7.89 -4.58 -0.70
C THR A 71 -6.68 -3.77 -1.13
N THR A 72 -5.53 -4.42 -1.24
CA THR A 72 -4.29 -3.76 -1.66
C THR A 72 -3.78 -4.41 -2.94
N TYR A 73 -3.18 -3.62 -3.82
CA TYR A 73 -2.49 -4.08 -5.00
C TYR A 73 -1.14 -3.37 -5.11
N TYR A 74 -0.14 -4.08 -5.61
CA TYR A 74 1.15 -3.46 -5.94
C TYR A 74 1.47 -3.72 -7.40
N PHE A 75 2.20 -2.78 -7.99
CA PHE A 75 2.65 -2.84 -9.38
C PHE A 75 4.14 -2.54 -9.43
N SER A 76 4.86 -3.29 -10.25
CA SER A 76 6.27 -3.07 -10.54
C SER A 76 6.46 -2.94 -12.04
N GLU A 77 7.17 -1.90 -12.45
CA GLU A 77 7.61 -1.71 -13.82
C GLU A 77 8.98 -2.35 -14.02
N SER A 78 9.16 -3.05 -15.13
CA SER A 78 10.46 -3.56 -15.56
C SER A 78 11.04 -2.67 -16.66
N SER A 79 12.37 -2.68 -16.79
CA SER A 79 13.07 -1.90 -17.84
C SER A 79 12.72 -2.31 -19.28
N SER A 80 12.07 -3.46 -19.47
CA SER A 80 11.55 -3.89 -20.77
C SER A 80 10.17 -3.31 -21.11
N GLY A 81 9.60 -2.48 -20.22
CA GLY A 81 8.26 -1.89 -20.38
C GLY A 81 7.12 -2.79 -19.94
N LEU A 82 7.40 -3.94 -19.30
CA LEU A 82 6.36 -4.78 -18.72
C LEU A 82 5.99 -4.29 -17.32
N ILE A 83 4.69 -4.32 -17.02
CA ILE A 83 4.13 -4.06 -15.70
C ILE A 83 3.68 -5.39 -15.11
N GLY A 84 4.29 -5.79 -14.01
CA GLY A 84 3.81 -6.88 -13.16
C GLY A 84 3.02 -6.32 -11.99
N GLY A 85 2.11 -7.11 -11.43
CA GLY A 85 1.41 -6.74 -10.21
C GLY A 85 0.71 -7.92 -9.56
N ASP A 86 0.42 -7.78 -8.27
CA ASP A 86 -0.33 -8.76 -7.49
C ASP A 86 -1.12 -8.05 -6.39
N HIS A 87 -1.95 -8.80 -5.67
CA HIS A 87 -2.69 -8.35 -4.50
C HIS A 87 -1.85 -8.50 -3.22
N GLY A 88 -2.10 -7.63 -2.24
CA GLY A 88 -1.59 -7.77 -0.88
C GLY A 88 -2.35 -8.85 -0.11
N PHE A 89 -1.67 -9.46 0.88
CA PHE A 89 -2.19 -10.51 1.76
C PHE A 89 -2.40 -10.01 3.18
#